data_AF-F0YKK4-F1
#
_entry.id   AF-F0YKK4-F1
#
_cell.length_a   1.000
_cell.length_b   1.000
_cell.length_c   1.000
_cell.angle_alpha   90.00
_cell.angle_beta   90.00
_cell.angle_gamma   90.00
#
_symmetry.space_group_name_H-M   'P 1'
#
loop_
_entity.id
_entity.type
_entity.pdbx_description
1 polymer ?
#
loop_
_entity_poly.entity_id
_entity_poly.type
_entity_poly.pdbx_seq_one_letter_code
_entity_poly.pdbx_strand_id
1 'polypeptide(L)'
;RRDIDRMHGLFNRIDRDKSGCICYFEFLMHLDLDKSPFVEKAFMLANVDSADNMDFAEFVGSLYVYCTLSWDTLVKYAFDVCDVDRSGVLEVREVEELVRSVYGKALDARVEQLLRVMDSDCDGTISFDEFR
;
A
#
# COMPACT_ATOMS: atom_id res chain seq x y z
N ARG A 1 -25.78 -11.90 0.15
CA ARG A 1 -25.57 -13.37 0.16
C ARG A 1 -24.80 -13.84 -1.08
N ARG A 2 -25.30 -13.66 -2.32
CA ARG A 2 -24.56 -14.03 -3.55
C ARG A 2 -23.14 -13.44 -3.66
N ASP A 3 -22.94 -12.18 -3.27
CA ASP A 3 -21.62 -11.56 -3.41
C ASP A 3 -20.61 -12.09 -2.39
N ILE A 4 -21.07 -12.44 -1.18
CA ILE A 4 -20.26 -13.14 -0.17
C ILE A 4 -19.85 -14.52 -0.68
N ASP A 5 -20.78 -15.28 -1.27
CA ASP A 5 -20.47 -16.61 -1.83
C ASP A 5 -19.44 -16.51 -2.98
N ARG A 6 -19.50 -15.45 -3.79
CA ARG A 6 -18.52 -15.17 -4.85
C ARG A 6 -17.16 -14.78 -4.29
N MET A 7 -17.11 -13.93 -3.27
CA MET A 7 -15.87 -13.54 -2.58
C MET A 7 -15.22 -14.76 -1.92
N HIS A 8 -16.00 -15.62 -1.27
CA HIS A 8 -15.52 -16.87 -0.69
C HIS A 8 -15.01 -17.85 -1.76
N GLY A 9 -15.68 -17.89 -2.92
CA GLY A 9 -15.20 -18.65 -4.08
C GLY A 9 -13.90 -18.09 -4.68
N LEU A 10 -13.67 -16.78 -4.59
CA LEU A 10 -12.43 -16.14 -5.02
C LEU A 10 -11.31 -16.40 -4.00
N PHE A 11 -11.59 -16.25 -2.71
CA PHE A 11 -10.66 -16.57 -1.62
C PHE A 11 -10.13 -18.00 -1.74
N ASN A 12 -11.02 -19.00 -1.89
CA ASN A 12 -10.64 -20.40 -2.04
C ASN A 12 -9.84 -20.71 -3.33
N ARG A 13 -9.83 -19.81 -4.32
CA ARG A 13 -8.99 -19.96 -5.52
C ARG A 13 -7.59 -19.37 -5.32
N ILE A 14 -7.46 -18.41 -4.42
CA ILE A 14 -6.20 -17.78 -4.05
C ILE A 14 -5.50 -18.67 -3.03
N ASP A 15 -6.20 -19.07 -1.95
CA ASP A 15 -5.78 -20.04 -0.94
C ASP A 15 -5.66 -21.44 -1.57
N ARG A 16 -4.48 -21.74 -2.11
CA ARG A 16 -4.19 -22.98 -2.85
C ARG A 16 -3.90 -24.12 -1.92
N ASP A 17 -3.23 -23.85 -0.81
CA ASP A 17 -2.89 -24.87 0.18
C ASP A 17 -4.07 -25.20 1.12
N LYS A 18 -5.14 -24.40 1.07
CA LYS A 18 -6.35 -24.52 1.90
C LYS A 18 -6.06 -24.33 3.37
N SER A 19 -5.08 -23.47 3.69
CA SER A 19 -4.76 -23.09 5.06
C SER A 19 -5.87 -22.26 5.70
N GLY A 20 -6.78 -21.69 4.90
CA GLY A 20 -7.82 -20.77 5.37
C GLY A 20 -7.33 -19.33 5.48
N CYS A 21 -6.09 -19.06 5.07
CA CYS A 21 -5.48 -17.74 4.95
C CYS A 21 -4.83 -17.60 3.57
N ILE A 22 -4.65 -16.38 3.09
CA ILE A 22 -3.87 -16.07 1.89
C ILE A 22 -2.49 -15.62 2.34
N CYS A 23 -1.47 -16.40 2.02
CA CYS A 23 -0.08 -15.97 2.25
C CYS A 23 0.43 -15.08 1.11
N TYR A 24 1.55 -14.39 1.33
CA TYR A 24 2.16 -13.52 0.32
C TYR A 24 2.42 -14.23 -1.02
N PHE A 25 2.85 -15.49 -0.98
CA PHE A 25 3.12 -16.27 -2.19
C PHE A 25 1.86 -16.57 -3.00
N GLU A 26 0.76 -16.93 -2.33
CA GLU A 26 -0.53 -17.19 -2.97
C GLU A 26 -1.12 -15.93 -3.60
N PHE A 27 -0.96 -14.80 -2.91
CA PHE A 27 -1.33 -13.49 -3.44
C PHE A 27 -0.59 -13.16 -4.74
N LEU A 28 0.75 -13.29 -4.75
CA LEU A 28 1.56 -13.06 -5.96
C LEU A 28 1.18 -14.00 -7.11
N MET A 29 1.04 -15.29 -6.83
CA MET A 29 0.71 -16.30 -7.82
C MET A 29 -0.65 -16.07 -8.47
N HIS A 30 -1.64 -15.62 -7.70
CA HIS A 30 -2.99 -15.42 -8.24
C HIS A 30 -3.11 -14.15 -9.08
N LEU A 31 -2.39 -13.08 -8.69
CA LEU A 31 -2.39 -11.80 -9.41
C LEU A 31 -1.36 -11.73 -10.54
N ASP A 32 -0.54 -12.77 -10.70
CA ASP A 32 0.56 -12.84 -11.67
C ASP A 32 1.53 -11.65 -11.52
N LEU A 33 1.95 -11.40 -10.28
CA LEU A 33 2.83 -10.29 -9.91
C LEU A 33 4.23 -10.78 -9.57
N ASP A 34 5.24 -10.03 -10.03
CA ASP A 34 6.61 -10.19 -9.56
C ASP A 34 6.77 -9.61 -8.16
N LYS A 35 7.61 -10.27 -7.34
CA LYS A 35 7.98 -9.74 -6.02
C LYS A 35 8.65 -8.38 -6.20
N SER A 36 8.04 -7.35 -5.64
CA SER A 36 8.65 -6.03 -5.50
C SER A 36 8.29 -5.42 -4.15
N PRO A 37 9.08 -4.45 -3.66
CA PRO A 37 8.78 -3.77 -2.40
C PRO A 37 7.44 -3.04 -2.41
N PHE A 38 6.98 -2.61 -3.59
CA PHE A 38 5.64 -2.06 -3.76
C PHE A 38 4.55 -3.11 -3.50
N VAL A 39 4.72 -4.32 -4.04
CA VAL A 39 3.75 -5.41 -3.85
C VAL A 39 3.78 -5.95 -2.42
N GLU A 40 4.95 -5.99 -1.79
CA GLU A 40 5.12 -6.34 -0.38
C GLU A 40 4.40 -5.32 0.53
N LYS A 41 4.56 -4.01 0.25
CA LYS A 41 3.79 -2.96 0.92
C LYS A 41 2.29 -3.10 0.67
N ALA A 42 1.84 -3.33 -0.58
CA ALA A 42 0.42 -3.50 -0.90
C ALA A 42 -0.21 -4.69 -0.16
N PHE A 43 0.54 -5.79 0.04
CA PHE A 43 0.08 -6.93 0.82
C PHE A 43 0.02 -6.63 2.32
N MET A 44 1.05 -6.00 2.89
CA MET A 44 1.04 -5.56 4.29
C MET A 44 -0.09 -4.57 4.58
N LEU A 45 -0.44 -3.75 3.61
CA LEU A 45 -1.52 -2.76 3.70
C LEU A 45 -2.91 -3.38 3.75
N ALA A 46 -3.05 -4.54 3.12
CA ALA A 46 -4.25 -5.36 3.11
C ALA A 46 -4.38 -6.24 4.38
N ASN A 47 -3.30 -6.38 5.13
CA ASN A 47 -3.18 -7.22 6.33
C ASN A 47 -3.25 -6.31 7.56
N VAL A 48 -4.44 -6.18 8.14
CA VAL A 48 -4.80 -5.08 9.06
C VAL A 48 -4.35 -5.38 10.48
N ASP A 49 -4.34 -6.65 10.87
CA ASP A 49 -3.54 -7.10 11.99
C ASP A 49 -2.19 -7.55 11.44
N SER A 50 -1.08 -7.29 12.14
CA SER A 50 0.26 -7.57 11.62
C SER A 50 0.61 -9.06 11.59
N ALA A 51 -0.31 -9.94 11.18
CA ALA A 51 -0.08 -11.34 10.92
C ALA A 51 0.67 -11.53 9.59
N ASP A 52 1.43 -12.62 9.46
CA ASP A 52 2.16 -12.91 8.21
C ASP A 52 1.24 -13.31 7.03
N ASN A 53 -0.05 -13.56 7.29
CA ASN A 53 -1.03 -14.06 6.31
C ASN A 53 -2.39 -13.37 6.49
N MET A 54 -3.12 -13.21 5.38
CA MET A 54 -4.40 -12.50 5.34
C MET A 54 -5.58 -13.46 5.49
N ASP A 55 -6.48 -13.21 6.43
CA ASP A 55 -7.70 -14.01 6.60
C ASP A 55 -8.84 -13.58 5.63
N PHE A 56 -9.97 -14.28 5.67
CA PHE A 56 -11.11 -13.95 4.80
C PHE A 56 -11.71 -12.56 5.08
N ALA A 57 -11.73 -12.12 6.35
CA ALA A 57 -12.25 -10.81 6.72
C ALA A 57 -11.33 -9.70 6.20
N GLU A 58 -10.02 -9.88 6.30
CA GLU A 58 -9.00 -8.97 5.77
C GLU A 58 -9.00 -8.93 4.25
N PHE A 59 -9.20 -10.07 3.58
CA PHE A 59 -9.38 -10.14 2.13
C PHE A 59 -10.60 -9.33 1.66
N VAL A 60 -11.74 -9.51 2.33
CA VAL A 60 -12.96 -8.75 2.01
C VAL A 60 -12.80 -7.28 2.37
N GLY A 61 -12.14 -6.96 3.48
CA GLY A 61 -11.79 -5.60 3.88
C GLY A 61 -10.92 -4.90 2.84
N SER A 62 -9.91 -5.59 2.31
CA SER A 62 -9.01 -5.10 1.28
C SER A 62 -9.72 -4.87 -0.05
N LEU A 63 -10.60 -5.77 -0.46
CA LEU A 63 -11.46 -5.56 -1.62
C LEU A 63 -12.43 -4.40 -1.42
N TYR A 64 -13.00 -4.26 -0.23
CA TYR A 64 -13.88 -3.16 0.11
C TYR A 64 -13.13 -1.83 0.01
N VAL A 65 -11.99 -1.71 0.70
CA VAL A 65 -11.09 -0.54 0.64
C VAL A 65 -10.72 -0.26 -0.82
N TYR A 66 -10.15 -1.22 -1.55
CA TYR A 66 -9.79 -1.04 -2.96
C TYR A 66 -10.96 -0.56 -3.85
N CYS A 67 -12.17 -1.07 -3.63
CA CYS A 67 -13.35 -0.72 -4.45
C CYS A 67 -14.10 0.55 -3.99
N THR A 68 -13.93 0.99 -2.73
CA THR A 68 -14.69 2.13 -2.15
C THR A 68 -13.85 3.34 -1.82
N LEU A 69 -12.52 3.26 -1.86
CA LEU A 69 -11.68 4.44 -1.66
C LEU A 69 -11.95 5.46 -2.77
N SER A 70 -12.37 6.66 -2.35
CA SER A 70 -12.36 7.84 -3.21
C SER A 70 -10.91 8.28 -3.49
N TRP A 71 -10.70 9.11 -4.52
CA TRP A 71 -9.38 9.68 -4.79
C TRP A 71 -8.78 10.34 -3.55
N ASP A 72 -9.57 11.11 -2.79
CA ASP A 72 -9.13 11.73 -1.54
C ASP A 72 -8.69 10.70 -0.48
N THR A 73 -9.35 9.53 -0.42
CA THR A 73 -8.98 8.48 0.53
C THR A 73 -7.75 7.70 0.07
N LEU A 74 -7.56 7.50 -1.24
CA LEU A 74 -6.33 6.94 -1.80
C LEU A 74 -5.12 7.86 -1.55
N VAL A 75 -5.30 9.16 -1.73
CA VAL A 75 -4.26 10.17 -1.48
C VAL A 75 -3.92 10.25 0.01
N LYS A 76 -4.94 10.27 0.89
CA LYS A 76 -4.74 10.17 2.35
C LYS A 76 -3.99 8.91 2.75
N TYR A 77 -4.37 7.79 2.15
CA TYR A 77 -3.74 6.51 2.46
C TYR A 77 -2.30 6.44 1.96
N ALA A 78 -2.03 6.92 0.73
CA ALA A 78 -0.67 7.01 0.21
C ALA A 78 0.19 7.91 1.12
N PHE A 79 -0.35 9.03 1.59
CA PHE A 79 0.31 9.89 2.56
C PHE A 79 0.63 9.16 3.86
N ASP A 80 -0.36 8.48 4.46
CA ASP A 80 -0.19 7.76 5.73
C ASP A 80 0.80 6.58 5.63
N VAL A 81 0.99 6.02 4.43
CA VAL A 81 2.00 4.98 4.16
C VAL A 81 3.40 5.56 4.03
N CYS A 82 3.50 6.82 3.60
CA CYS A 82 4.76 7.52 3.47
C CYS A 82 5.20 8.13 4.81
N ASP A 83 4.26 8.61 5.61
CA ASP A 83 4.46 9.19 6.96
C ASP A 83 4.72 8.06 7.97
N VAL A 84 5.96 7.58 8.04
CA VAL A 84 6.36 6.42 8.84
C VAL A 84 6.29 6.75 10.32
N ASP A 85 6.65 7.99 10.70
CA ASP A 85 6.65 8.42 12.08
C ASP A 85 5.31 9.00 12.57
N ARG A 86 4.34 9.16 11.65
CA ARG A 86 3.00 9.70 11.90
C ARG A 86 3.04 11.15 12.39
N SER A 87 4.00 11.94 11.93
CA SER A 87 4.12 13.36 12.23
C SER A 87 3.00 14.20 11.62
N GLY A 88 2.30 13.67 10.60
CA GLY A 88 1.26 14.37 9.85
C GLY A 88 1.79 15.23 8.70
N VAL A 89 3.11 15.20 8.46
CA VAL A 89 3.83 15.82 7.35
C VAL A 89 4.79 14.78 6.77
N LEU A 90 5.12 14.86 5.49
CA LEU A 90 6.17 14.00 4.93
C LEU A 90 7.50 14.73 4.97
N GLU A 91 8.44 14.18 5.74
CA GLU A 91 9.80 14.66 5.72
C GLU A 91 10.53 14.16 4.46
N VAL A 92 11.53 14.93 4.02
CA VAL A 92 12.45 14.55 2.92
C VAL A 92 12.98 13.13 3.06
N ARG A 93 13.31 12.71 4.30
CA ARG A 93 13.85 11.38 4.59
C ARG A 93 12.83 10.28 4.35
N GLU A 94 11.57 10.50 4.69
CA GLU A 94 10.50 9.53 4.53
C GLU A 94 10.17 9.30 3.05
N VAL A 95 10.14 10.38 2.26
CA VAL A 95 9.98 10.31 0.80
C VAL A 95 11.18 9.62 0.16
N GLU A 96 12.41 9.91 0.61
CA GLU A 96 13.61 9.21 0.14
C GLU A 96 13.57 7.72 0.47
N GLU A 97 13.18 7.34 1.69
CA GLU A 97 13.05 5.94 2.10
C GLU A 97 11.99 5.22 1.27
N LEU A 98 10.85 5.86 1.00
CA LEU A 98 9.83 5.32 0.11
C LEU A 98 10.39 5.10 -1.29
N VAL A 99 10.97 6.12 -1.92
CA VAL A 99 11.46 6.02 -3.31
C VAL A 99 12.58 5.00 -3.42
N ARG A 100 13.47 4.93 -2.42
CA ARG A 100 14.53 3.92 -2.33
C ARG A 100 13.96 2.52 -2.12
N SER A 101 12.88 2.39 -1.35
CA SER A 101 12.17 1.12 -1.19
C SER A 101 11.54 0.67 -2.50
N VAL A 102 10.90 1.56 -3.26
CA VAL A 102 10.16 1.20 -4.48
C VAL A 102 11.08 1.01 -5.70
N TYR A 103 12.10 1.86 -5.86
CA TYR A 103 12.91 1.94 -7.08
C TYR A 103 14.42 1.72 -6.87
N GLY A 104 14.87 1.49 -5.62
CA GLY A 104 16.29 1.38 -5.28
C GLY A 104 17.05 2.71 -5.36
N LYS A 105 18.38 2.67 -5.18
CA LYS A 105 19.27 3.85 -5.12
C LYS A 105 19.36 4.68 -6.43
N ALA A 106 18.67 4.27 -7.49
CA ALA A 106 18.80 4.87 -8.81
C ALA A 106 18.10 6.24 -8.97
N LEU A 107 17.31 6.67 -7.99
CA LEU A 107 16.43 7.84 -8.11
C LEU A 107 16.72 8.98 -7.13
N ASP A 108 17.80 8.93 -6.32
CA ASP A 108 18.11 9.97 -5.31
C ASP A 108 18.05 11.40 -5.91
N ALA A 109 18.58 11.62 -7.12
CA ALA A 109 18.54 12.94 -7.79
C ALA A 109 17.15 13.39 -8.27
N ARG A 110 16.21 12.45 -8.50
CA ARG A 110 14.82 12.80 -8.84
C ARG A 110 13.99 13.09 -7.60
N VAL A 111 14.34 12.52 -6.45
CA VAL A 111 13.64 12.77 -5.18
C VAL A 111 13.75 14.24 -4.80
N GLU A 112 14.95 14.83 -4.86
CA GLU A 112 15.13 16.26 -4.57
C GLU A 112 14.30 17.17 -5.50
N GLN A 113 14.20 16.84 -6.78
CA GLN A 113 13.34 17.59 -7.71
C GLN A 113 11.86 17.41 -7.40
N LEU A 114 11.45 16.21 -7.02
CA LEU A 114 10.06 15.89 -6.72
C LEU A 114 9.61 16.59 -5.43
N LEU A 115 10.47 16.60 -4.42
CA LEU A 115 10.27 17.35 -3.18
C LEU A 115 10.10 18.84 -3.45
N ARG A 116 10.99 19.47 -4.24
CA ARG A 116 10.88 20.90 -4.59
C ARG A 116 9.62 21.28 -5.36
N VAL A 117 9.01 20.33 -6.06
CA VAL A 117 7.77 20.59 -6.81
C VAL A 117 6.55 20.44 -5.91
N MET A 118 6.62 19.60 -4.89
CA MET A 118 5.52 19.36 -3.95
C MET A 118 5.52 20.36 -2.78
N ASP A 119 6.70 20.67 -2.23
CA ASP A 119 6.92 21.67 -1.17
C ASP A 119 6.70 23.09 -1.72
N SER A 120 5.45 23.52 -1.72
CA SER A 120 4.98 24.74 -2.39
C SER A 120 5.17 25.96 -1.50
N ASP A 121 5.13 25.77 -0.18
CA ASP A 121 5.41 26.82 0.79
C ASP A 121 6.90 26.92 1.20
N CYS A 122 7.72 25.96 0.73
CA CYS A 122 9.17 25.89 0.97
C CYS A 122 9.52 25.75 2.46
N ASP A 123 8.67 25.09 3.25
CA ASP A 123 8.91 24.81 4.65
C ASP A 123 9.84 23.60 4.89
N GLY A 124 10.15 22.85 3.82
CA GLY A 124 11.04 21.70 3.82
C GLY A 124 10.37 20.38 4.19
N THR A 125 9.04 20.38 4.34
CA THR A 125 8.19 19.20 4.51
C THR A 125 7.07 19.22 3.47
N ILE A 126 6.36 18.10 3.30
CA ILE A 126 5.16 18.08 2.45
C ILE A 126 3.96 17.85 3.35
N SER A 127 3.13 18.87 3.49
CA SER A 127 1.86 18.76 4.20
C SER A 127 0.85 17.93 3.41
N PHE A 128 -0.20 17.45 4.07
CA PHE A 128 -1.26 16.70 3.38
C PHE A 128 -1.95 17.54 2.28
N ASP A 129 -2.08 18.85 2.49
CA ASP A 129 -2.67 19.75 1.50
C ASP A 129 -1.77 19.94 0.27
N GLU A 130 -0.45 19.90 0.43
CA GLU A 130 0.52 19.94 -0.68
C GLU A 130 0.66 18.61 -1.41
N PHE A 131 0.38 17.51 -0.73
CA PHE A 131 0.36 16.17 -1.32
C PHE A 131 -0.90 15.90 -2.17
N ARG A 132 -1.96 16.70 -1.99
CA ARG A 132 -3.28 16.52 -2.62
C ARG A 132 -3.35 16.98 -4.08
#